data_AF-A0A962E5S2-F1
#
_entry.id   AF-A0A962E5S2-F1
#
_cell.length_a   1.000
_cell.length_b   1.000
_cell.length_c   1.000
_cell.angle_alpha   90.00
_cell.angle_beta   90.00
_cell.angle_gamma   90.00
#
_symmetry.space_group_name_H-M   'P 1'
#
loop_
_entity.id
_entity.type
_entity.pdbx_description
1 polymer ?
#
loop_
_entity_poly.entity_id
_entity_poly.type
_entity_poly.pdbx_seq_one_letter_code
_entity_poly.pdbx_strand_id
1 'polypeptide(L)'
;MPQQRTALRHKNLFALAGMVLNLAVLPAGHATDFPPTIDLADLVGNGAMRLDGVANGDSTGRAVSDIGDINGDGIDDILIAAPGAEPAGLLSGSCYVVFGQTSTTAATLDLNRLNGSNGFRIDGETSGQFIGDSIDRAGDVNGDGIDDLIIGARPVFAGAFTFVVYGRSTPFPAVLSVSSLDGSNGFRIRGRTHEVRAGGDINGDEFDDLLIGSEDPLSDPSGFYSTAYVVFGAPSPNAAEVVLTDLNGSNGFRIDGEPVLNPDFFGTRVSEAGDFNGDGFDDLIFGDPGADKTGYNSGSAYVVFGHAGPFAAQLSLSGLNGSAGFRVDGPMLESYLGTLVSHAGDFNGDGLGDVIVASDFAGAGRPRGAFVVFGREIVTSGTIGLDELDGSKGFLINGQFTSINSAGDLNGDELGDLVLANVTAVPNGNASGSTYVVLGSNTTYRPVLELAELNGVNGFRLDGAFQEDSGTSVSSAGDFDGDGVDELLVGVRRSSANGVTHSGAAYMVYGRYQLFRDDFE
;
A
#
# COMPACT_ATOMS: atom_id res chain seq x y z
N MET A 1 -54.82 36.81 -28.92
CA MET A 1 -55.27 35.64 -28.13
C MET A 1 -54.75 34.38 -28.81
N PRO A 2 -54.18 33.36 -28.14
CA PRO A 2 -53.71 33.22 -26.74
C PRO A 2 -52.15 33.19 -26.64
N GLN A 3 -51.54 33.86 -25.66
CA GLN A 3 -50.92 33.30 -24.43
C GLN A 3 -49.96 32.09 -24.61
N GLN A 4 -48.67 32.37 -24.73
CA GLN A 4 -47.60 31.46 -24.28
C GLN A 4 -47.15 31.87 -22.87
N ARG A 5 -47.19 30.90 -21.96
CA ARG A 5 -46.71 31.02 -20.58
C ARG A 5 -45.19 30.83 -20.56
N THR A 6 -44.47 31.85 -20.11
CA THR A 6 -43.06 31.74 -19.71
C THR A 6 -43.03 31.41 -18.22
N ALA A 7 -42.46 30.25 -17.86
CA ALA A 7 -42.30 29.84 -16.47
C ALA A 7 -41.19 30.68 -15.81
N LEU A 8 -41.55 31.39 -14.74
CA LEU A 8 -40.60 32.00 -13.81
C LEU A 8 -39.85 30.89 -13.05
N ARG A 9 -38.54 30.81 -13.24
CA ARG A 9 -37.64 30.12 -12.28
C ARG A 9 -37.75 30.84 -10.93
N HIS A 10 -38.26 30.14 -9.93
CA HIS A 10 -38.18 30.56 -8.54
C HIS A 10 -36.72 30.47 -8.09
N LYS A 11 -36.08 31.62 -7.89
CA LYS A 11 -34.90 31.73 -7.03
C LYS A 11 -35.40 31.66 -5.60
N ASN A 12 -35.27 30.50 -4.95
CA ASN A 12 -35.40 30.43 -3.50
C ASN A 12 -34.14 31.01 -2.88
N LEU A 13 -34.29 32.24 -2.41
CA LEU A 13 -33.40 32.95 -1.52
C LEU A 13 -33.60 32.37 -0.11
N PHE A 14 -32.76 31.43 0.32
CA PHE A 14 -32.65 31.11 1.74
C PHE A 14 -31.43 31.83 2.30
N ALA A 15 -31.71 32.71 3.26
CA ALA A 15 -30.74 33.42 4.05
C ALA A 15 -30.01 32.44 4.97
N LEU A 16 -28.70 32.28 4.79
CA LEU A 16 -27.84 31.68 5.80
C LEU A 16 -27.41 32.80 6.76
N ALA A 17 -27.97 32.76 7.97
CA ALA A 17 -27.53 33.56 9.09
C ALA A 17 -26.07 33.21 9.41
N GLY A 18 -25.28 34.24 9.72
CA GLY A 18 -23.83 34.15 9.81
C GLY A 18 -23.34 33.15 10.85
N MET A 19 -22.65 32.13 10.36
CA MET A 19 -21.58 31.48 11.09
C MET A 19 -20.30 32.01 10.43
N VAL A 20 -19.64 32.95 11.09
CA VAL A 20 -18.27 33.33 10.72
C VAL A 20 -17.43 32.11 11.08
N LEU A 21 -17.17 31.26 10.09
CA LEU A 21 -16.10 30.27 10.19
C LEU A 21 -14.82 31.10 10.30
N ASN A 22 -14.25 31.15 11.50
CA ASN A 22 -12.86 31.56 11.64
C ASN A 22 -12.05 30.47 10.93
N LEU A 23 -11.86 30.62 9.62
CA LEU A 23 -10.73 30.03 8.95
C LEU A 23 -9.52 30.68 9.62
N ALA A 24 -8.94 29.99 10.60
CA ALA A 24 -7.59 30.29 11.02
C ALA A 24 -6.74 30.01 9.79
N VAL A 25 -6.41 31.07 9.05
CA VAL A 25 -5.26 31.06 8.16
C VAL A 25 -4.10 30.76 9.09
N LEU A 26 -3.68 29.49 9.13
CA LEU A 26 -2.45 29.10 9.81
C LEU A 26 -1.33 29.95 9.17
N PRO A 27 -0.44 30.55 9.97
CA PRO A 27 0.59 31.41 9.42
C PRO A 27 1.46 30.59 8.47
N ALA A 28 1.60 31.05 7.23
CA ALA A 28 2.63 30.57 6.33
C ALA A 28 4.00 30.75 7.02
N GLY A 29 4.65 29.63 7.35
CA GLY A 29 5.96 29.58 7.97
C GLY A 29 5.97 29.01 9.40
N HIS A 30 5.80 27.70 9.53
CA HIS A 30 6.39 26.94 10.63
C HIS A 30 7.30 25.88 10.00
N ALA A 31 8.61 26.01 10.20
CA ALA A 31 9.57 24.99 9.78
C ALA A 31 9.33 23.70 10.59
N THR A 32 9.20 22.61 9.85
CA THR A 32 8.66 21.27 10.17
C THR A 32 9.78 20.25 10.44
N ASP A 33 10.91 20.66 11.00
CA ASP A 33 12.11 19.82 10.91
C ASP A 33 12.03 18.61 11.89
N PHE A 34 11.62 17.44 11.38
CA PHE A 34 11.94 16.16 12.01
C PHE A 34 13.47 16.08 12.17
N PRO A 35 14.04 15.56 13.27
CA PRO A 35 15.47 15.31 13.31
C PRO A 35 15.89 14.43 12.11
N PRO A 36 17.03 14.72 11.43
CA PRO A 36 17.45 13.97 10.25
C PRO A 36 17.55 12.45 10.46
N THR A 37 17.89 12.04 11.68
CA THR A 37 17.94 10.65 12.12
C THR A 37 17.34 10.53 13.51
N ILE A 38 16.53 9.50 13.72
CA ILE A 38 15.80 9.24 14.96
C ILE A 38 15.84 7.74 15.24
N ASP A 39 16.09 7.33 16.48
CA ASP A 39 15.90 5.93 16.90
C ASP A 39 14.41 5.67 17.20
N LEU A 40 13.83 4.63 16.60
CA LEU A 40 12.39 4.31 16.74
C LEU A 40 11.97 4.12 18.21
N ALA A 41 12.84 3.53 19.01
CA ALA A 41 12.58 3.26 20.42
C ALA A 41 12.42 4.55 21.24
N ASP A 42 13.05 5.65 20.82
CA ASP A 42 12.99 6.94 21.52
C ASP A 42 11.65 7.66 21.29
N LEU A 43 10.87 7.24 20.30
CA LEU A 43 9.54 7.80 20.01
C LEU A 43 8.42 7.15 20.81
N VAL A 44 8.67 5.99 21.43
CA VAL A 44 7.61 5.24 22.12
C VAL A 44 7.07 6.03 23.31
N GLY A 45 5.80 6.41 23.22
CA GLY A 45 5.10 7.24 24.21
C GLY A 45 5.28 8.75 24.03
N ASN A 46 6.08 9.17 23.05
CA ASN A 46 6.26 10.56 22.66
C ASN A 46 6.51 10.65 21.14
N GLY A 47 5.43 10.50 20.35
CA GLY A 47 5.49 10.52 18.88
C GLY A 47 5.43 9.16 18.19
N ALA A 48 5.36 8.07 18.95
CA ALA A 48 5.01 6.74 18.45
C ALA A 48 4.29 5.87 19.48
N MET A 49 3.45 4.97 18.98
CA MET A 49 2.89 3.85 19.72
C MET A 49 3.52 2.54 19.24
N ARG A 50 3.84 1.63 20.16
CA ARG A 50 4.34 0.29 19.83
C ARG A 50 3.24 -0.78 20.00
N LEU A 51 3.04 -1.58 18.96
CA LEU A 51 2.03 -2.64 18.89
C LEU A 51 2.71 -4.01 19.06
N ASP A 52 2.53 -4.62 20.22
CA ASP A 52 3.27 -5.82 20.63
C ASP A 52 2.57 -7.12 20.22
N GLY A 53 3.33 -7.99 19.54
CA GLY A 53 2.89 -9.33 19.16
C GLY A 53 2.69 -10.28 20.34
N VAL A 54 1.95 -11.36 20.09
CA VAL A 54 1.35 -12.19 21.14
C VAL A 54 2.22 -13.38 21.56
N ALA A 55 2.58 -14.27 20.63
CA ALA A 55 3.27 -15.52 20.95
C ALA A 55 4.61 -15.69 20.22
N ASN A 56 5.43 -16.61 20.71
CA ASN A 56 6.78 -16.86 20.20
C ASN A 56 6.73 -17.34 18.74
N GLY A 57 7.41 -16.61 17.84
CA GLY A 57 7.51 -17.00 16.44
C GLY A 57 6.35 -16.55 15.56
N ASP A 58 5.34 -15.88 16.12
CA ASP A 58 4.17 -15.36 15.38
C ASP A 58 4.59 -14.42 14.23
N SER A 59 5.75 -13.78 14.36
CA SER A 59 6.30 -12.85 13.38
C SER A 59 5.36 -11.67 13.12
N THR A 60 4.72 -11.14 14.17
CA THR A 60 3.85 -9.96 14.10
C THR A 60 4.59 -8.78 13.47
N GLY A 61 3.94 -8.03 12.58
CA GLY A 61 4.58 -6.96 11.81
C GLY A 61 5.42 -7.47 10.64
N ARG A 62 5.18 -8.71 10.19
CA ARG A 62 5.75 -9.24 8.94
C ARG A 62 5.25 -8.47 7.73
N ALA A 63 3.99 -8.05 7.77
CA ALA A 63 3.33 -7.12 6.86
C ALA A 63 2.45 -6.19 7.70
N VAL A 64 2.35 -4.94 7.28
CA VAL A 64 1.54 -3.87 7.88
C VAL A 64 0.86 -3.08 6.77
N SER A 65 -0.32 -2.53 7.03
CA SER A 65 -1.10 -1.72 6.09
C SER A 65 -2.05 -0.81 6.86
N ASP A 66 -2.35 0.37 6.33
CA ASP A 66 -3.64 1.02 6.57
C ASP A 66 -4.74 0.17 5.95
N ILE A 67 -5.96 0.27 6.47
CA ILE A 67 -7.14 -0.39 5.91
C ILE A 67 -8.34 0.57 5.82
N GLY A 68 -8.10 1.87 5.95
CA GLY A 68 -9.15 2.88 6.05
C GLY A 68 -10.08 2.65 7.24
N ASP A 69 -11.29 3.21 7.21
CA ASP A 69 -12.27 3.09 8.29
C ASP A 69 -13.10 1.82 8.13
N ILE A 70 -12.61 0.69 8.66
CA ILE A 70 -13.31 -0.60 8.56
C ILE A 70 -14.52 -0.69 9.52
N ASN A 71 -14.60 0.22 10.49
CA ASN A 71 -15.59 0.18 11.56
C ASN A 71 -16.69 1.25 11.43
N GLY A 72 -16.56 2.16 10.48
CA GLY A 72 -17.52 3.20 10.12
C GLY A 72 -17.58 4.37 11.11
N ASP A 73 -16.51 4.66 11.85
CA ASP A 73 -16.46 5.78 12.81
C ASP A 73 -15.77 7.05 12.29
N GLY A 74 -15.24 7.00 11.07
CA GLY A 74 -14.60 8.08 10.34
C GLY A 74 -13.13 8.29 10.70
N ILE A 75 -12.47 7.29 11.30
CA ILE A 75 -11.04 7.29 11.64
C ILE A 75 -10.40 6.08 10.98
N ASP A 76 -9.20 6.25 10.43
CA ASP A 76 -8.53 5.14 9.76
C ASP A 76 -8.05 4.08 10.76
N ASP A 77 -8.19 2.83 10.34
CA ASP A 77 -7.81 1.65 11.09
C ASP A 77 -6.59 0.98 10.43
N ILE A 78 -5.94 0.08 11.16
CA ILE A 78 -4.72 -0.58 10.68
C ILE A 78 -4.79 -2.09 10.76
N LEU A 79 -4.02 -2.75 9.90
CA LEU A 79 -3.86 -4.19 9.85
C LEU A 79 -2.41 -4.61 10.04
N ILE A 80 -2.19 -5.56 10.96
CA ILE A 80 -0.88 -6.09 11.29
C ILE A 80 -0.89 -7.61 11.15
N ALA A 81 -0.05 -8.14 10.28
CA ALA A 81 0.02 -9.57 10.03
C ALA A 81 0.97 -10.31 10.99
N ALA A 82 0.57 -11.51 11.37
CA ALA A 82 1.34 -12.49 12.14
C ALA A 82 1.21 -13.89 11.49
N PRO A 83 1.81 -14.12 10.31
CA PRO A 83 1.63 -15.36 9.55
C PRO A 83 2.22 -16.60 10.24
N GLY A 84 3.07 -16.41 11.25
CA GLY A 84 3.59 -17.49 12.08
C GLY A 84 2.64 -17.97 13.18
N ALA A 85 1.56 -17.23 13.45
CA ALA A 85 0.62 -17.58 14.51
C ALA A 85 -0.09 -18.91 14.25
N GLU A 86 -0.50 -19.59 15.33
CA GLU A 86 -1.04 -20.94 15.28
C GLU A 86 -2.46 -21.09 15.89
N PRO A 87 -3.43 -20.17 15.63
CA PRO A 87 -4.77 -20.29 16.22
C PRO A 87 -5.52 -21.57 15.82
N ALA A 88 -5.23 -22.13 14.64
CA ALA A 88 -5.87 -23.32 14.08
C ALA A 88 -4.87 -24.40 13.66
N GLY A 89 -3.70 -24.44 14.31
CA GLY A 89 -2.60 -25.37 14.03
C GLY A 89 -1.36 -24.68 13.48
N LEU A 90 -0.30 -25.46 13.28
CA LEU A 90 1.02 -24.97 12.85
C LEU A 90 0.90 -24.04 11.64
N LEU A 91 1.33 -22.79 11.79
CA LEU A 91 1.39 -21.77 10.74
C LEU A 91 0.05 -21.55 10.01
N SER A 92 -1.07 -21.54 10.75
CA SER A 92 -2.37 -21.15 10.19
C SER A 92 -2.43 -19.63 9.92
N GLY A 93 -1.66 -18.84 10.66
CA GLY A 93 -1.58 -17.39 10.58
C GLY A 93 -2.72 -16.67 11.30
N SER A 94 -2.45 -15.44 11.71
CA SER A 94 -3.43 -14.47 12.20
C SER A 94 -3.11 -13.08 11.64
N CYS A 95 -4.11 -12.22 11.56
CA CYS A 95 -3.94 -10.78 11.40
C CYS A 95 -4.65 -10.05 12.54
N TYR A 96 -4.22 -8.84 12.85
CA TYR A 96 -4.80 -8.01 13.90
C TYR A 96 -5.24 -6.69 13.30
N VAL A 97 -6.52 -6.39 13.43
CA VAL A 97 -7.09 -5.07 13.13
C VAL A 97 -7.06 -4.26 14.41
N VAL A 98 -6.51 -3.06 14.38
CA VAL A 98 -6.54 -2.12 15.51
C VAL A 98 -7.31 -0.90 15.07
N PHE A 99 -8.29 -0.49 15.87
CA PHE A 99 -9.11 0.66 15.53
C PHE A 99 -8.42 1.98 15.88
N GLY A 100 -8.49 2.95 14.97
CA GLY A 100 -8.08 4.33 15.16
C GLY A 100 -8.86 5.02 16.27
N GLN A 101 -8.24 6.00 16.94
CA GLN A 101 -8.84 6.69 18.08
C GLN A 101 -8.32 8.12 18.23
N THR A 102 -9.22 9.10 18.37
CA THR A 102 -8.86 10.51 18.63
C THR A 102 -8.23 10.82 19.99
N SER A 103 -7.97 9.79 20.79
CA SER A 103 -7.39 9.96 22.13
C SER A 103 -6.50 8.77 22.47
N THR A 104 -5.45 8.57 21.69
CA THR A 104 -4.41 7.59 22.02
C THR A 104 -3.45 8.20 23.04
N THR A 105 -3.33 7.57 24.22
CA THR A 105 -2.32 7.95 25.23
C THR A 105 -1.44 6.77 25.64
N ALA A 106 -1.59 5.64 24.96
CA ALA A 106 -0.87 4.42 25.29
C ALA A 106 0.43 4.36 24.49
N ALA A 107 1.56 4.39 25.20
CA ALA A 107 2.86 4.18 24.56
C ALA A 107 2.96 2.77 23.93
N THR A 108 2.26 1.79 24.49
CA THR A 108 2.24 0.42 23.99
C THR A 108 0.84 -0.19 24.00
N LEU A 109 0.54 -1.02 23.00
CA LEU A 109 -0.66 -1.84 22.90
C LEU A 109 -0.28 -3.31 22.72
N ASP A 110 -0.73 -4.17 23.64
CA ASP A 110 -0.64 -5.63 23.52
C ASP A 110 -1.80 -6.13 22.65
N LEU A 111 -1.49 -6.71 21.48
CA LEU A 111 -2.49 -7.16 20.50
C LEU A 111 -3.38 -8.32 21.02
N ASN A 112 -2.98 -9.00 22.10
CA ASN A 112 -3.83 -10.00 22.74
C ASN A 112 -5.00 -9.39 23.53
N ARG A 113 -5.03 -8.05 23.68
CA ARG A 113 -6.08 -7.31 24.41
C ARG A 113 -7.18 -6.77 23.51
N LEU A 114 -7.11 -7.01 22.21
CA LEU A 114 -8.18 -6.69 21.26
C LEU A 114 -9.45 -7.45 21.63
N ASN A 115 -10.58 -6.75 21.63
CA ASN A 115 -11.83 -7.28 22.19
C ASN A 115 -13.09 -6.98 21.35
N GLY A 116 -12.92 -6.43 20.15
CA GLY A 116 -14.00 -6.03 19.25
C GLY A 116 -14.46 -4.57 19.45
N SER A 117 -14.04 -3.89 20.52
CA SER A 117 -14.29 -2.45 20.73
C SER A 117 -13.06 -1.58 20.50
N ASN A 118 -11.87 -2.16 20.34
CA ASN A 118 -10.60 -1.48 20.11
C ASN A 118 -9.79 -2.15 18.99
N GLY A 119 -10.47 -2.87 18.11
CA GLY A 119 -9.90 -3.80 17.15
C GLY A 119 -10.21 -5.26 17.47
N PHE A 120 -9.80 -6.17 16.58
CA PHE A 120 -10.09 -7.60 16.64
C PHE A 120 -9.00 -8.43 15.95
N ARG A 121 -9.00 -9.74 16.20
CA ARG A 121 -8.10 -10.69 15.54
C ARG A 121 -8.82 -11.45 14.43
N ILE A 122 -8.15 -11.65 13.30
CA ILE A 122 -8.60 -12.50 12.19
C ILE A 122 -7.75 -13.77 12.19
N ASP A 123 -8.37 -14.94 12.29
CA ASP A 123 -7.68 -16.23 12.38
C ASP A 123 -7.87 -17.08 11.13
N GLY A 124 -6.75 -17.69 10.69
CA GLY A 124 -6.76 -18.77 9.71
C GLY A 124 -7.51 -19.99 10.23
N GLU A 125 -7.90 -20.88 9.32
CA GLU A 125 -8.74 -22.04 9.60
C GLU A 125 -7.99 -23.37 9.58
N THR A 126 -6.83 -23.45 8.91
CA THR A 126 -6.10 -24.71 8.75
C THR A 126 -4.58 -24.54 8.88
N SER A 127 -3.91 -25.61 9.30
CA SER A 127 -2.44 -25.64 9.40
C SER A 127 -1.79 -25.41 8.04
N GLY A 128 -0.77 -24.55 8.01
CA GLY A 128 -0.01 -24.24 6.80
C GLY A 128 -0.72 -23.29 5.84
N GLN A 129 -1.75 -22.59 6.30
CA GLN A 129 -2.47 -21.59 5.50
C GLN A 129 -1.70 -20.27 5.42
N PHE A 130 -0.96 -19.87 6.47
CA PHE A 130 -0.19 -18.61 6.50
C PHE A 130 -1.01 -17.39 6.06
N ILE A 131 -2.23 -17.20 6.57
CA ILE A 131 -2.93 -15.94 6.31
C ILE A 131 -2.06 -14.78 6.84
N GLY A 132 -2.07 -13.66 6.12
CA GLY A 132 -1.23 -12.52 6.45
C GLY A 132 0.20 -12.60 5.89
N ASP A 133 0.48 -13.50 4.94
CA ASP A 133 1.75 -13.44 4.18
C ASP A 133 1.78 -12.21 3.24
N SER A 134 0.60 -11.75 2.81
CA SER A 134 0.33 -10.46 2.16
C SER A 134 -0.99 -9.92 2.70
N ILE A 135 -1.06 -8.62 2.93
CA ILE A 135 -2.27 -7.89 3.36
C ILE A 135 -2.31 -6.55 2.62
N ASP A 136 -3.49 -5.97 2.50
CA ASP A 136 -3.66 -4.58 2.08
C ASP A 136 -5.06 -4.04 2.45
N ARG A 137 -5.25 -2.73 2.29
CA ARG A 137 -6.59 -2.14 2.13
C ARG A 137 -7.25 -2.71 0.87
N ALA A 138 -8.56 -2.95 0.93
CA ALA A 138 -9.34 -3.32 -0.25
C ALA A 138 -10.17 -2.15 -0.79
N GLY A 139 -10.39 -1.10 0.02
CA GLY A 139 -11.34 -0.04 -0.27
C GLY A 139 -12.77 -0.52 -0.06
N ASP A 140 -13.76 0.25 -0.48
CA ASP A 140 -15.17 -0.13 -0.43
C ASP A 140 -15.54 -1.00 -1.65
N VAL A 141 -15.17 -2.28 -1.58
CA VAL A 141 -15.42 -3.22 -2.70
C VAL A 141 -16.88 -3.59 -2.85
N ASN A 142 -17.71 -3.23 -1.85
CA ASN A 142 -19.12 -3.60 -1.78
C ASN A 142 -20.08 -2.39 -1.83
N GLY A 143 -19.56 -1.17 -1.93
CA GLY A 143 -20.30 0.08 -2.08
C GLY A 143 -21.24 0.41 -0.92
N ASP A 144 -20.93 -0.04 0.31
CA ASP A 144 -21.71 0.32 1.49
C ASP A 144 -21.20 1.58 2.21
N GLY A 145 -20.12 2.16 1.69
CA GLY A 145 -19.45 3.37 2.15
C GLY A 145 -18.48 3.13 3.31
N ILE A 146 -18.09 1.88 3.57
CA ILE A 146 -17.14 1.49 4.63
C ILE A 146 -16.00 0.71 3.99
N ASP A 147 -14.77 0.99 4.42
CA ASP A 147 -13.60 0.33 3.86
C ASP A 147 -13.57 -1.17 4.20
N ASP A 148 -13.15 -1.98 3.23
CA ASP A 148 -12.92 -3.40 3.35
C ASP A 148 -11.40 -3.69 3.39
N LEU A 149 -11.04 -4.93 3.79
CA LEU A 149 -9.65 -5.38 3.79
C LEU A 149 -9.44 -6.66 2.99
N ILE A 150 -8.21 -6.88 2.53
CA ILE A 150 -7.81 -8.09 1.80
C ILE A 150 -6.60 -8.79 2.45
N ILE A 151 -6.69 -10.12 2.57
CA ILE A 151 -5.69 -10.97 3.22
C ILE A 151 -5.32 -12.12 2.28
N GLY A 152 -4.05 -12.15 1.89
CA GLY A 152 -3.43 -13.24 1.16
C GLY A 152 -2.91 -14.35 2.08
N ALA A 153 -2.91 -15.57 1.54
CA ALA A 153 -2.33 -16.76 2.15
C ALA A 153 -1.17 -17.28 1.29
N ARG A 154 -0.11 -17.78 1.94
CA ARG A 154 1.05 -18.31 1.22
C ARG A 154 0.67 -19.57 0.40
N PRO A 155 1.04 -19.67 -0.89
CA PRO A 155 0.60 -20.76 -1.78
C PRO A 155 1.39 -22.07 -1.59
N VAL A 156 1.72 -22.46 -0.35
CA VAL A 156 2.54 -23.66 -0.06
C VAL A 156 1.77 -24.96 -0.31
N PHE A 157 0.44 -24.92 -0.28
CA PHE A 157 -0.44 -26.08 -0.49
C PHE A 157 -1.55 -25.76 -1.50
N ALA A 158 -2.06 -26.79 -2.18
CA ALA A 158 -3.21 -26.65 -3.06
C ALA A 158 -4.43 -26.19 -2.23
N GLY A 159 -4.90 -24.97 -2.50
CA GLY A 159 -6.03 -24.36 -1.78
C GLY A 159 -5.71 -23.12 -0.95
N ALA A 160 -4.58 -22.43 -1.17
CA ALA A 160 -4.43 -21.08 -0.66
C ALA A 160 -5.55 -20.20 -1.23
N PHE A 161 -6.31 -19.59 -0.33
CA PHE A 161 -7.36 -18.64 -0.66
C PHE A 161 -6.87 -17.25 -0.25
N THR A 162 -7.29 -16.26 -1.01
CA THR A 162 -7.33 -14.89 -0.52
C THR A 162 -8.68 -14.63 0.14
N PHE A 163 -8.72 -13.75 1.12
CA PHE A 163 -9.93 -13.41 1.86
C PHE A 163 -10.16 -11.92 1.80
N VAL A 164 -11.39 -11.52 1.53
CA VAL A 164 -11.86 -10.15 1.67
C VAL A 164 -12.80 -10.12 2.86
N VAL A 165 -12.59 -9.20 3.80
CA VAL A 165 -13.44 -9.03 4.98
C VAL A 165 -14.13 -7.68 4.85
N TYR A 166 -15.45 -7.68 4.92
CA TYR A 166 -16.20 -6.43 4.82
C TYR A 166 -16.16 -5.63 6.11
N GLY A 167 -15.96 -4.33 5.92
CA GLY A 167 -16.22 -3.29 6.90
C GLY A 167 -17.68 -3.29 7.35
N ARG A 168 -17.92 -2.71 8.51
CA ARG A 168 -19.28 -2.57 9.06
C ARG A 168 -19.31 -1.61 10.25
N SER A 169 -20.44 -0.92 10.37
CA SER A 169 -20.78 -0.12 11.55
C SER A 169 -21.28 -0.93 12.76
N THR A 170 -21.54 -2.23 12.58
CA THR A 170 -21.91 -3.12 13.70
C THR A 170 -20.66 -3.68 14.37
N PRO A 171 -20.59 -3.79 15.71
CA PRO A 171 -19.39 -4.24 16.39
C PRO A 171 -18.83 -5.58 15.88
N PHE A 172 -17.53 -5.61 15.62
CA PHE A 172 -16.82 -6.85 15.31
C PHE A 172 -16.69 -7.75 16.56
N PRO A 173 -16.65 -9.08 16.40
CA PRO A 173 -16.25 -9.96 17.49
C PRO A 173 -14.77 -9.74 17.82
N ALA A 174 -14.34 -10.09 19.03
CA ALA A 174 -12.91 -10.08 19.38
C ALA A 174 -12.05 -10.97 18.47
N VAL A 175 -12.64 -12.05 17.94
CA VAL A 175 -12.00 -12.97 16.99
C VAL A 175 -12.97 -13.26 15.85
N LEU A 176 -12.52 -12.99 14.62
CA LEU A 176 -13.16 -13.38 13.37
C LEU A 176 -12.39 -14.58 12.78
N SER A 177 -13.10 -15.63 12.36
CA SER A 177 -12.47 -16.70 11.58
C SER A 177 -12.76 -16.48 10.09
N VAL A 178 -11.76 -16.65 9.23
CA VAL A 178 -11.95 -16.57 7.77
C VAL A 178 -12.94 -17.60 7.23
N SER A 179 -13.18 -18.70 7.96
CA SER A 179 -14.20 -19.70 7.64
C SER A 179 -15.65 -19.21 7.78
N SER A 180 -15.85 -18.07 8.46
CA SER A 180 -17.16 -17.45 8.66
C SER A 180 -17.59 -16.53 7.52
N LEU A 181 -16.72 -16.33 6.53
CA LEU A 181 -17.02 -15.52 5.35
C LEU A 181 -18.04 -16.22 4.45
N ASP A 182 -19.18 -15.58 4.23
CA ASP A 182 -20.35 -16.18 3.56
C ASP A 182 -20.94 -15.34 2.41
N GLY A 183 -20.25 -14.27 2.03
CA GLY A 183 -20.69 -13.30 1.04
C GLY A 183 -21.47 -12.11 1.62
N SER A 184 -21.93 -12.18 2.89
CA SER A 184 -22.58 -11.05 3.57
C SER A 184 -21.64 -10.26 4.48
N ASN A 185 -20.47 -10.80 4.79
CA ASN A 185 -19.47 -10.25 5.69
C ASN A 185 -18.05 -10.33 5.10
N GLY A 186 -17.99 -10.51 3.79
CA GLY A 186 -16.78 -10.80 3.02
C GLY A 186 -16.86 -12.15 2.30
N PHE A 187 -15.84 -12.46 1.51
CA PHE A 187 -15.77 -13.64 0.65
C PHE A 187 -14.35 -14.15 0.51
N ARG A 188 -14.17 -15.34 -0.07
CA ARG A 188 -12.84 -15.86 -0.42
C ARG A 188 -12.61 -15.87 -1.92
N ILE A 189 -11.37 -15.73 -2.33
CA ILE A 189 -10.94 -15.82 -3.72
C ILE A 189 -10.12 -17.10 -3.89
N ARG A 190 -10.58 -17.97 -4.79
CA ARG A 190 -9.89 -19.19 -5.18
C ARG A 190 -8.95 -18.91 -6.34
N GLY A 191 -7.67 -19.07 -6.07
CA GLY A 191 -6.58 -18.90 -7.03
C GLY A 191 -5.24 -18.99 -6.30
N ARG A 192 -4.15 -19.23 -7.02
CA ARG A 192 -2.82 -19.32 -6.40
C ARG A 192 -2.26 -17.91 -6.20
N THR A 193 -2.68 -17.24 -5.14
CA THR A 193 -2.22 -15.89 -4.83
C THR A 193 -0.82 -15.88 -4.23
N HIS A 194 0.01 -14.94 -4.67
CA HIS A 194 1.29 -14.61 -4.07
C HIS A 194 1.22 -13.26 -3.34
N GLU A 195 0.55 -12.27 -3.92
CA GLU A 195 0.42 -10.93 -3.37
C GLU A 195 -0.99 -10.38 -3.60
N VAL A 196 -1.47 -9.57 -2.67
CA VAL A 196 -2.76 -8.87 -2.76
C VAL A 196 -2.55 -7.39 -2.54
N ARG A 197 -3.29 -6.57 -3.30
CA ARG A 197 -3.32 -5.11 -3.16
C ARG A 197 -4.71 -4.54 -3.45
N ALA A 198 -4.93 -3.29 -3.02
CA ALA A 198 -5.97 -2.44 -3.59
C ALA A 198 -5.76 -2.29 -5.12
N GLY A 199 -6.87 -2.22 -5.85
CA GLY A 199 -6.89 -1.92 -7.28
C GLY A 199 -7.53 -0.57 -7.63
N GLY A 200 -8.10 0.13 -6.64
CA GLY A 200 -8.91 1.34 -6.86
C GLY A 200 -10.13 1.06 -7.75
N ASP A 201 -10.84 2.10 -8.18
CA ASP A 201 -11.92 1.98 -9.16
C ASP A 201 -11.37 2.08 -10.59
N ILE A 202 -10.69 1.02 -11.04
CA ILE A 202 -10.08 0.98 -12.38
C ILE A 202 -11.13 1.02 -13.50
N ASN A 203 -12.37 0.63 -13.19
CA ASN A 203 -13.43 0.46 -14.18
C ASN A 203 -14.51 1.57 -14.17
N GLY A 204 -14.45 2.45 -13.17
CA GLY A 204 -15.32 3.61 -12.98
C GLY A 204 -16.75 3.26 -12.59
N ASP A 205 -16.96 2.18 -11.85
CA ASP A 205 -18.29 1.78 -11.37
C ASP A 205 -18.58 2.18 -9.92
N GLU A 206 -17.72 2.99 -9.32
CA GLU A 206 -17.78 3.50 -7.93
C GLU A 206 -17.56 2.42 -6.87
N PHE A 207 -17.03 1.25 -7.23
CA PHE A 207 -16.63 0.20 -6.31
C PHE A 207 -15.12 -0.01 -6.41
N ASP A 208 -14.45 -0.13 -5.27
CA ASP A 208 -13.03 -0.45 -5.31
C ASP A 208 -12.80 -1.87 -5.82
N ASP A 209 -11.82 -2.01 -6.71
CA ASP A 209 -11.42 -3.26 -7.34
C ASP A 209 -10.22 -3.86 -6.60
N LEU A 210 -9.97 -5.15 -6.84
CA LEU A 210 -8.94 -5.92 -6.14
C LEU A 210 -7.84 -6.38 -7.10
N LEU A 211 -6.60 -6.18 -6.70
CA LEU A 211 -5.42 -6.59 -7.46
C LEU A 211 -4.75 -7.82 -6.86
N ILE A 212 -4.65 -8.89 -7.66
CA ILE A 212 -4.16 -10.20 -7.22
C ILE A 212 -2.95 -10.61 -8.05
N GLY A 213 -1.78 -10.61 -7.43
CA GLY A 213 -0.55 -11.18 -8.00
C GLY A 213 -0.53 -12.70 -7.82
N SER A 214 -0.31 -13.45 -8.90
CA SER A 214 -0.38 -14.92 -8.89
C SER A 214 0.85 -15.58 -9.54
N GLU A 215 1.51 -16.43 -8.78
CA GLU A 215 2.53 -17.35 -9.28
C GLU A 215 1.88 -18.70 -9.62
N ASP A 216 1.29 -18.84 -10.80
CA ASP A 216 0.77 -20.15 -11.25
C ASP A 216 1.60 -20.76 -12.39
N PRO A 217 2.71 -21.45 -12.06
CA PRO A 217 3.51 -22.17 -13.05
C PRO A 217 2.81 -23.41 -13.64
N LEU A 218 1.59 -23.76 -13.20
CA LEU A 218 0.94 -25.05 -13.50
C LEU A 218 -0.39 -24.95 -14.25
N SER A 219 -1.00 -23.76 -14.40
CA SER A 219 -2.31 -23.63 -15.06
C SER A 219 -2.29 -23.02 -16.47
N ASP A 220 -1.19 -22.44 -16.93
CA ASP A 220 -1.13 -21.93 -18.30
C ASP A 220 -0.47 -22.91 -19.31
N PRO A 221 -1.25 -23.54 -20.21
CA PRO A 221 -0.71 -24.36 -21.30
C PRO A 221 0.11 -23.56 -22.34
N SER A 222 0.18 -22.23 -22.23
CA SER A 222 0.93 -21.35 -23.14
C SER A 222 2.32 -20.91 -22.65
N GLY A 223 2.73 -21.32 -21.44
CA GLY A 223 4.12 -21.20 -20.98
C GLY A 223 4.49 -19.90 -20.29
N PHE A 224 3.52 -19.10 -19.84
CA PHE A 224 3.75 -17.96 -18.94
C PHE A 224 3.88 -18.46 -17.50
N TYR A 225 4.89 -17.97 -16.78
CA TYR A 225 5.23 -18.45 -15.44
C TYR A 225 4.53 -17.68 -14.32
N SER A 226 3.91 -16.55 -14.64
CA SER A 226 3.29 -15.65 -13.69
C SER A 226 2.17 -14.79 -14.32
N THR A 227 1.15 -14.46 -13.55
CA THR A 227 -0.08 -13.78 -14.01
C THR A 227 -0.58 -12.84 -12.92
N ALA A 228 -1.24 -11.75 -13.29
CA ALA A 228 -2.02 -10.96 -12.34
C ALA A 228 -3.50 -11.02 -12.70
N TYR A 229 -4.37 -10.69 -11.75
CA TYR A 229 -5.80 -10.61 -11.94
C TYR A 229 -6.33 -9.34 -11.29
N VAL A 230 -7.32 -8.73 -11.93
CA VAL A 230 -8.17 -7.72 -11.32
C VAL A 230 -9.52 -8.37 -11.07
N VAL A 231 -10.06 -8.26 -9.87
CA VAL A 231 -11.42 -8.68 -9.54
C VAL A 231 -12.23 -7.42 -9.28
N PHE A 232 -13.33 -7.23 -10.01
CA PHE A 232 -14.13 -6.02 -9.83
C PHE A 232 -14.95 -6.04 -8.55
N GLY A 233 -15.02 -4.89 -7.88
CA GLY A 233 -15.96 -4.59 -6.81
C GLY A 233 -17.40 -4.67 -7.31
N ALA A 234 -18.35 -4.86 -6.39
CA ALA A 234 -19.77 -4.94 -6.72
C ALA A 234 -20.62 -4.84 -5.44
N PRO A 235 -21.88 -4.34 -5.52
CA PRO A 235 -22.72 -4.06 -4.35
C PRO A 235 -23.13 -5.29 -3.52
N SER A 236 -22.81 -6.48 -4.02
CA SER A 236 -22.90 -7.79 -3.38
C SER A 236 -22.41 -8.80 -4.42
N PRO A 237 -21.12 -9.17 -4.47
CA PRO A 237 -20.73 -10.35 -5.20
C PRO A 237 -21.43 -11.53 -4.50
N ASN A 238 -22.59 -11.95 -5.01
CA ASN A 238 -23.50 -12.93 -4.40
C ASN A 238 -22.88 -14.35 -4.21
N ALA A 239 -21.56 -14.48 -4.35
CA ALA A 239 -20.82 -15.69 -4.10
C ALA A 239 -19.90 -15.47 -2.89
N ALA A 240 -20.03 -16.35 -1.89
CA ALA A 240 -19.04 -16.53 -0.84
C ALA A 240 -17.64 -16.89 -1.40
N GLU A 241 -17.54 -17.16 -2.71
CA GLU A 241 -16.31 -17.52 -3.39
C GLU A 241 -16.24 -16.94 -4.81
N VAL A 242 -15.15 -16.23 -5.12
CA VAL A 242 -14.76 -15.81 -6.46
C VAL A 242 -13.67 -16.76 -6.99
N VAL A 243 -13.73 -17.16 -8.25
CA VAL A 243 -12.72 -18.02 -8.88
C VAL A 243 -11.99 -17.25 -9.97
N LEU A 244 -10.67 -17.08 -9.85
CA LEU A 244 -9.89 -16.23 -10.76
C LEU A 244 -9.95 -16.69 -12.22
N THR A 245 -10.12 -17.99 -12.47
CA THR A 245 -10.23 -18.52 -13.84
C THR A 245 -11.57 -18.27 -14.51
N ASP A 246 -12.57 -17.79 -13.76
CA ASP A 246 -13.92 -17.50 -14.26
C ASP A 246 -14.11 -16.02 -14.63
N LEU A 247 -13.06 -15.21 -14.45
CA LEU A 247 -13.03 -13.80 -14.83
C LEU A 247 -13.17 -13.63 -16.35
N ASN A 248 -14.02 -12.70 -16.77
CA ASN A 248 -14.48 -12.60 -18.17
C ASN A 248 -14.54 -11.17 -18.73
N GLY A 249 -14.01 -10.19 -18.00
CA GLY A 249 -14.00 -8.77 -18.37
C GLY A 249 -15.22 -7.99 -17.90
N SER A 250 -16.25 -8.66 -17.37
CA SER A 250 -17.41 -8.01 -16.71
C SER A 250 -17.41 -8.15 -15.18
N ASN A 251 -16.51 -8.96 -14.63
CA ASN A 251 -16.37 -9.22 -13.19
C ASN A 251 -14.90 -9.20 -12.75
N GLY A 252 -14.05 -8.57 -13.54
CA GLY A 252 -12.60 -8.66 -13.48
C GLY A 252 -11.99 -9.32 -14.71
N PHE A 253 -10.66 -9.32 -14.79
CA PHE A 253 -9.90 -9.82 -15.93
C PHE A 253 -8.52 -10.33 -15.53
N ARG A 254 -7.91 -11.12 -16.41
CA ARG A 254 -6.55 -11.63 -16.28
C ARG A 254 -5.57 -10.70 -17.00
N ILE A 255 -4.39 -10.51 -16.41
CA ILE A 255 -3.27 -9.77 -16.99
C ILE A 255 -2.09 -10.71 -17.16
N ASP A 256 -1.60 -10.76 -18.40
CA ASP A 256 -0.45 -11.58 -18.78
C ASP A 256 0.78 -10.73 -19.04
N GLY A 257 1.87 -11.16 -18.40
CA GLY A 257 3.21 -10.71 -18.67
C GLY A 257 3.65 -11.02 -20.09
N GLU A 258 4.90 -10.67 -20.38
CA GLU A 258 5.51 -10.95 -21.67
C GLU A 258 5.96 -12.41 -21.76
N PRO A 259 5.88 -13.07 -22.93
CA PRO A 259 6.37 -14.44 -23.05
C PRO A 259 7.89 -14.46 -22.88
N VAL A 260 8.37 -15.16 -21.85
CA VAL A 260 9.79 -15.31 -21.53
C VAL A 260 10.27 -16.76 -21.69
N LEU A 261 11.56 -16.94 -21.96
CA LEU A 261 12.16 -18.28 -22.13
C LEU A 261 12.49 -18.98 -20.80
N ASN A 262 12.47 -18.25 -19.68
CA ASN A 262 12.70 -18.72 -18.31
C ASN A 262 11.59 -18.16 -17.40
N PRO A 263 11.34 -18.73 -16.21
CA PRO A 263 10.43 -18.12 -15.25
C PRO A 263 10.81 -16.67 -14.96
N ASP A 264 9.92 -15.74 -15.29
CA ASP A 264 9.97 -14.37 -14.81
C ASP A 264 9.26 -14.28 -13.45
N PHE A 265 9.38 -13.11 -12.83
CA PHE A 265 8.73 -12.79 -11.57
C PHE A 265 7.64 -11.74 -11.78
N PHE A 266 7.08 -11.65 -12.99
CA PHE A 266 5.93 -10.77 -13.26
C PHE A 266 4.77 -11.10 -12.29
N GLY A 267 3.95 -10.11 -11.93
CA GLY A 267 2.81 -10.33 -11.04
C GLY A 267 3.18 -10.79 -9.61
N THR A 268 4.46 -10.84 -9.25
CA THR A 268 4.90 -11.07 -7.85
C THR A 268 5.01 -9.77 -7.06
N ARG A 269 4.98 -8.65 -7.78
CA ARG A 269 5.01 -7.26 -7.29
C ARG A 269 3.96 -6.46 -8.03
N VAL A 270 2.90 -6.09 -7.32
CA VAL A 270 1.77 -5.32 -7.86
C VAL A 270 1.42 -4.20 -6.90
N SER A 271 0.78 -3.14 -7.40
CA SER A 271 0.23 -2.04 -6.61
C SER A 271 -0.76 -1.25 -7.48
N GLU A 272 -1.64 -0.48 -6.85
CA GLU A 272 -2.27 0.67 -7.46
C GLU A 272 -1.20 1.71 -7.88
N ALA A 273 -1.53 2.57 -8.84
CA ALA A 273 -0.73 3.68 -9.31
C ALA A 273 -1.45 5.04 -9.13
N GLY A 274 -2.68 5.05 -8.60
CA GLY A 274 -3.60 6.18 -8.67
C GLY A 274 -3.95 6.57 -10.11
N ASP A 275 -4.61 7.71 -10.29
CA ASP A 275 -4.86 8.28 -11.62
C ASP A 275 -3.57 8.93 -12.20
N PHE A 276 -2.70 8.11 -12.78
CA PHE A 276 -1.41 8.56 -13.30
C PHE A 276 -1.57 9.46 -14.54
N ASN A 277 -2.65 9.28 -15.30
CA ASN A 277 -2.87 9.93 -16.57
C ASN A 277 -3.92 11.07 -16.52
N GLY A 278 -4.55 11.31 -15.38
CA GLY A 278 -5.53 12.38 -15.16
C GLY A 278 -6.88 12.16 -15.84
N ASP A 279 -7.26 10.93 -16.15
CA ASP A 279 -8.53 10.60 -16.79
C ASP A 279 -9.67 10.24 -15.82
N GLY A 280 -9.36 10.22 -14.52
CA GLY A 280 -10.28 10.00 -13.42
C GLY A 280 -10.55 8.55 -13.07
N PHE A 281 -9.74 7.61 -13.60
CA PHE A 281 -9.78 6.19 -13.24
C PHE A 281 -8.46 5.81 -12.57
N ASP A 282 -8.51 4.91 -11.59
CA ASP A 282 -7.28 4.43 -10.97
C ASP A 282 -6.51 3.53 -11.93
N ASP A 283 -5.19 3.71 -11.96
CA ASP A 283 -4.27 2.94 -12.77
C ASP A 283 -3.55 1.88 -11.92
N LEU A 284 -2.93 0.89 -12.57
CA LEU A 284 -2.24 -0.20 -11.89
C LEU A 284 -0.77 -0.28 -12.30
N ILE A 285 0.13 -0.60 -11.35
CA ILE A 285 1.55 -0.84 -11.61
C ILE A 285 1.98 -2.27 -11.29
N PHE A 286 2.82 -2.83 -12.17
CA PHE A 286 3.33 -4.19 -12.07
C PHE A 286 4.85 -4.21 -12.22
N GLY A 287 5.53 -4.95 -11.36
CA GLY A 287 6.95 -5.25 -11.50
C GLY A 287 7.19 -6.55 -12.27
N ASP A 288 8.17 -6.53 -13.17
CA ASP A 288 8.73 -7.71 -13.84
C ASP A 288 10.27 -7.61 -13.86
N PRO A 289 10.94 -7.99 -12.75
CA PRO A 289 12.40 -7.90 -12.67
C PRO A 289 13.12 -8.92 -13.57
N GLY A 290 12.40 -9.86 -14.18
CA GLY A 290 12.93 -10.82 -15.15
C GLY A 290 12.93 -10.32 -16.59
N ALA A 291 12.33 -9.15 -16.88
CA ALA A 291 12.21 -8.65 -18.24
C ALA A 291 13.56 -8.32 -18.90
N ASP A 292 13.73 -8.74 -20.15
CA ASP A 292 14.97 -8.62 -20.92
C ASP A 292 14.96 -7.45 -21.95
N LYS A 293 14.29 -6.33 -21.64
CA LYS A 293 14.05 -5.25 -22.62
C LYS A 293 15.32 -4.49 -23.04
N THR A 294 16.26 -4.28 -22.11
CA THR A 294 17.54 -3.56 -22.39
C THR A 294 18.78 -4.40 -22.09
N GLY A 295 18.60 -5.66 -21.71
CA GLY A 295 19.64 -6.62 -21.41
C GLY A 295 19.10 -7.77 -20.55
N TYR A 296 19.88 -8.84 -20.40
CA TYR A 296 19.51 -9.97 -19.56
C TYR A 296 19.17 -9.52 -18.13
N ASN A 297 18.00 -9.86 -17.60
CA ASN A 297 17.45 -9.42 -16.32
C ASN A 297 17.53 -7.90 -16.11
N SER A 298 17.30 -7.10 -17.16
CA SER A 298 17.18 -5.66 -17.00
C SER A 298 16.00 -5.27 -16.09
N GLY A 299 14.97 -6.10 -16.08
CA GLY A 299 13.72 -5.82 -15.41
C GLY A 299 12.93 -4.71 -16.08
N SER A 300 11.64 -4.66 -15.81
CA SER A 300 10.71 -3.64 -16.28
C SER A 300 9.60 -3.45 -15.26
N ALA A 301 8.96 -2.29 -15.32
CA ALA A 301 7.69 -2.06 -14.67
C ALA A 301 6.65 -1.64 -15.71
N TYR A 302 5.39 -1.95 -15.47
CA TYR A 302 4.30 -1.70 -16.40
C TYR A 302 3.21 -0.95 -15.66
N VAL A 303 2.74 0.15 -16.22
CA VAL A 303 1.54 0.84 -15.77
C VAL A 303 0.43 0.54 -16.77
N VAL A 304 -0.71 0.06 -16.28
CA VAL A 304 -1.92 -0.21 -17.06
C VAL A 304 -2.95 0.83 -16.68
N PHE A 305 -3.52 1.51 -17.68
CA PHE A 305 -4.50 2.54 -17.42
C PHE A 305 -5.90 2.00 -17.18
N GLY A 306 -6.58 2.56 -16.19
CA GLY A 306 -8.00 2.40 -15.98
C GLY A 306 -8.82 3.03 -17.11
N HIS A 307 -10.07 2.61 -17.23
CA HIS A 307 -11.03 3.23 -18.12
C HIS A 307 -12.44 2.71 -17.87
N ALA A 308 -13.44 3.53 -18.20
CA ALA A 308 -14.82 3.08 -18.27
C ALA A 308 -14.96 1.83 -19.16
N GLY A 309 -15.58 0.77 -18.63
CA GLY A 309 -15.68 -0.53 -19.27
C GLY A 309 -16.32 -0.55 -20.69
N PRO A 310 -16.29 -1.71 -21.37
CA PRO A 310 -15.90 -3.03 -20.86
C PRO A 310 -14.40 -3.35 -21.01
N PHE A 311 -13.88 -4.15 -20.08
CA PHE A 311 -12.56 -4.77 -20.19
C PHE A 311 -12.63 -6.09 -20.99
N ALA A 312 -11.53 -6.43 -21.65
CA ALA A 312 -11.36 -7.78 -22.18
C ALA A 312 -11.08 -8.76 -21.02
N ALA A 313 -11.50 -10.02 -21.15
CA ALA A 313 -11.18 -11.06 -20.15
C ALA A 313 -9.68 -11.28 -19.93
N GLN A 314 -8.85 -10.88 -20.90
CA GLN A 314 -7.41 -11.03 -20.89
C GLN A 314 -6.75 -9.77 -21.47
N LEU A 315 -5.81 -9.21 -20.75
CA LEU A 315 -4.92 -8.13 -21.17
C LEU A 315 -3.49 -8.66 -21.29
N SER A 316 -2.77 -8.28 -22.35
CA SER A 316 -1.33 -8.58 -22.47
C SER A 316 -0.53 -7.29 -22.40
N LEU A 317 0.49 -7.27 -21.53
CA LEU A 317 1.37 -6.12 -21.35
C LEU A 317 2.24 -5.81 -22.58
N SER A 318 2.39 -6.79 -23.48
CA SER A 318 3.07 -6.59 -24.77
C SER A 318 2.39 -5.58 -25.69
N GLY A 319 1.11 -5.33 -25.46
CA GLY A 319 0.28 -4.41 -26.25
C GLY A 319 0.35 -2.94 -25.81
N LEU A 320 1.01 -2.63 -24.69
CA LEU A 320 1.04 -1.26 -24.16
C LEU A 320 1.75 -0.30 -25.12
N ASN A 321 1.06 0.76 -25.49
CA ASN A 321 1.45 1.67 -26.57
C ASN A 321 1.34 3.16 -26.19
N GLY A 322 1.03 3.46 -24.92
CA GLY A 322 0.79 4.79 -24.39
C GLY A 322 -0.69 5.16 -24.23
N SER A 323 -1.62 4.47 -24.91
CA SER A 323 -3.07 4.73 -24.75
C SER A 323 -3.77 3.84 -23.73
N ALA A 324 -3.22 2.65 -23.46
CA ALA A 324 -3.76 1.71 -22.47
C ALA A 324 -2.78 1.51 -21.29
N GLY A 325 -1.74 2.36 -21.22
CA GLY A 325 -0.60 2.20 -20.33
C GLY A 325 0.74 2.22 -21.06
N PHE A 326 1.80 2.06 -20.28
CA PHE A 326 3.19 2.11 -20.74
C PHE A 326 4.08 1.18 -19.90
N ARG A 327 5.35 1.07 -20.29
CA ARG A 327 6.36 0.40 -19.45
C ARG A 327 7.55 1.30 -19.15
N VAL A 328 8.23 1.02 -18.05
CA VAL A 328 9.52 1.59 -17.67
C VAL A 328 10.55 0.47 -17.77
N ASP A 329 11.54 0.64 -18.64
CA ASP A 329 12.56 -0.38 -18.86
C ASP A 329 13.77 -0.13 -17.95
N GLY A 330 14.31 -1.18 -17.33
CA GLY A 330 15.56 -1.08 -16.56
C GLY A 330 16.70 -0.53 -17.43
N PRO A 331 17.69 0.16 -16.85
CA PRO A 331 18.66 0.91 -17.64
C PRO A 331 19.70 0.03 -18.36
N MET A 332 19.92 -1.22 -17.90
CA MET A 332 20.86 -2.17 -18.50
C MET A 332 20.67 -3.60 -17.97
N LEU A 333 21.48 -4.54 -18.47
CA LEU A 333 21.56 -5.92 -17.96
C LEU A 333 21.70 -5.99 -16.43
N GLU A 334 21.04 -6.97 -15.84
CA GLU A 334 21.00 -7.29 -14.41
C GLU A 334 20.54 -6.13 -13.52
N SER A 335 19.81 -5.16 -14.08
CA SER A 335 19.25 -4.07 -13.28
C SER A 335 18.16 -4.56 -12.32
N TYR A 336 17.39 -5.59 -12.71
CA TYR A 336 16.23 -6.08 -11.96
C TYR A 336 15.26 -4.94 -11.58
N LEU A 337 14.97 -4.01 -12.51
CA LEU A 337 13.93 -3.00 -12.26
C LEU A 337 12.57 -3.70 -12.05
N GLY A 338 11.79 -3.25 -11.08
CA GLY A 338 10.48 -3.83 -10.75
C GLY A 338 10.54 -4.87 -9.63
N THR A 339 11.63 -4.96 -8.86
CA THR A 339 11.67 -5.83 -7.66
C THR A 339 10.77 -5.33 -6.53
N LEU A 340 10.42 -4.04 -6.55
CA LEU A 340 9.41 -3.40 -5.73
C LEU A 340 8.70 -2.33 -6.58
N VAL A 341 7.38 -2.23 -6.43
CA VAL A 341 6.54 -1.18 -7.04
C VAL A 341 5.55 -0.68 -5.99
N SER A 342 5.17 0.59 -6.07
CA SER A 342 4.09 1.19 -5.27
C SER A 342 3.58 2.45 -5.98
N HIS A 343 2.39 2.92 -5.60
CA HIS A 343 2.04 4.34 -5.80
C HIS A 343 2.91 5.22 -4.89
N ALA A 344 3.05 6.50 -5.28
CA ALA A 344 3.70 7.55 -4.51
C ALA A 344 2.73 8.68 -4.13
N GLY A 345 1.44 8.56 -4.48
CA GLY A 345 0.46 9.64 -4.36
C GLY A 345 0.76 10.78 -5.32
N ASP A 346 0.15 11.95 -5.12
CA ASP A 346 0.58 13.19 -5.79
C ASP A 346 1.82 13.75 -5.07
N PHE A 347 2.98 13.22 -5.40
CA PHE A 347 4.24 13.51 -4.70
C PHE A 347 4.79 14.89 -5.07
N ASN A 348 4.42 15.40 -6.25
CA ASN A 348 4.90 16.67 -6.79
C ASN A 348 3.85 17.79 -6.79
N GLY A 349 2.61 17.52 -6.37
CA GLY A 349 1.53 18.50 -6.26
C GLY A 349 0.93 18.94 -7.59
N ASP A 350 0.97 18.09 -8.63
CA ASP A 350 0.40 18.38 -9.95
C ASP A 350 -1.02 17.82 -10.15
N GLY A 351 -1.54 17.11 -9.15
CA GLY A 351 -2.88 16.52 -9.11
C GLY A 351 -2.97 15.16 -9.80
N LEU A 352 -1.86 14.57 -10.22
CA LEU A 352 -1.81 13.24 -10.83
C LEU A 352 -1.17 12.23 -9.87
N GLY A 353 -1.54 10.97 -10.00
CA GLY A 353 -0.87 9.89 -9.30
C GLY A 353 0.56 9.70 -9.80
N ASP A 354 1.52 9.61 -8.87
CA ASP A 354 2.90 9.26 -9.14
C ASP A 354 3.18 7.80 -8.77
N VAL A 355 4.22 7.21 -9.36
CA VAL A 355 4.63 5.83 -9.06
C VAL A 355 6.09 5.73 -8.66
N ILE A 356 6.43 4.71 -7.89
CA ILE A 356 7.79 4.37 -7.51
C ILE A 356 8.16 2.94 -7.91
N VAL A 357 9.35 2.78 -8.47
CA VAL A 357 9.87 1.50 -8.99
C VAL A 357 11.31 1.27 -8.58
N ALA A 358 11.59 0.17 -7.88
CA ALA A 358 12.93 -0.16 -7.38
C ALA A 358 13.75 -1.01 -8.36
N SER A 359 15.06 -0.87 -8.24
CA SER A 359 16.08 -1.62 -8.99
C SER A 359 17.19 -2.08 -8.03
N ASP A 360 17.52 -3.38 -8.07
CA ASP A 360 18.40 -4.03 -7.09
C ASP A 360 19.88 -4.13 -7.52
N PHE A 361 20.28 -3.47 -8.60
CA PHE A 361 21.62 -3.61 -9.16
C PHE A 361 22.71 -2.78 -8.49
N ALA A 362 23.81 -3.46 -8.13
CA ALA A 362 25.03 -2.86 -7.58
C ALA A 362 26.27 -3.13 -8.46
N GLY A 363 26.17 -2.95 -9.78
CA GLY A 363 27.31 -3.09 -10.70
C GLY A 363 27.64 -1.81 -11.49
N ALA A 364 28.86 -1.73 -12.03
CA ALA A 364 29.33 -0.66 -12.93
C ALA A 364 29.30 0.80 -12.42
N GLY A 365 29.33 1.03 -11.11
CA GLY A 365 29.43 2.37 -10.53
C GLY A 365 28.15 3.20 -10.64
N ARG A 366 27.00 2.55 -10.83
CA ARG A 366 25.68 3.17 -10.71
C ARG A 366 24.95 2.66 -9.46
N PRO A 367 24.17 3.52 -8.81
CA PRO A 367 23.49 3.20 -7.57
C PRO A 367 22.36 2.16 -7.72
N ARG A 368 22.20 1.32 -6.69
CA ARG A 368 20.89 0.72 -6.35
C ARG A 368 19.93 1.84 -6.02
N GLY A 369 18.64 1.70 -6.31
CA GLY A 369 17.71 2.75 -5.92
C GLY A 369 16.29 2.52 -6.36
N ALA A 370 15.46 3.52 -6.06
CA ALA A 370 14.08 3.58 -6.47
C ALA A 370 13.86 4.83 -7.31
N PHE A 371 13.18 4.67 -8.43
CA PHE A 371 12.85 5.76 -9.34
C PHE A 371 11.42 6.19 -9.06
N VAL A 372 11.24 7.45 -8.69
CA VAL A 372 9.93 8.10 -8.67
C VAL A 372 9.67 8.61 -10.08
N VAL A 373 8.52 8.27 -10.65
CA VAL A 373 8.10 8.66 -11.99
C VAL A 373 6.82 9.47 -11.84
N PHE A 374 6.86 10.72 -12.28
CA PHE A 374 5.70 11.60 -12.14
C PHE A 374 4.63 11.34 -13.19
N GLY A 375 3.38 11.42 -12.74
CA GLY A 375 2.16 11.37 -13.53
C GLY A 375 2.19 12.34 -14.70
N ARG A 376 1.43 12.04 -15.76
CA ARG A 376 1.28 12.93 -16.91
C ARG A 376 0.05 12.62 -17.75
N GLU A 377 -0.68 13.67 -18.12
CA GLU A 377 -1.86 13.60 -19.01
C GLU A 377 -1.60 12.94 -20.37
N ILE A 378 -0.36 12.99 -20.87
CA ILE A 378 -0.03 12.48 -22.19
C ILE A 378 1.18 11.56 -22.11
N VAL A 379 0.91 10.27 -22.29
CA VAL A 379 1.93 9.25 -22.54
C VAL A 379 1.92 8.88 -24.03
N THR A 380 2.70 9.59 -24.85
CA THR A 380 2.72 9.38 -26.31
C THR A 380 3.48 8.13 -26.78
N SER A 381 4.20 7.47 -25.87
CA SER A 381 4.98 6.27 -26.15
C SER A 381 4.61 5.17 -25.17
N GLY A 382 4.53 3.91 -25.63
CA GLY A 382 4.40 2.75 -24.73
C GLY A 382 5.63 2.49 -23.86
N THR A 383 6.53 3.47 -23.69
CA THR A 383 7.75 3.36 -22.90
C THR A 383 8.17 4.72 -22.33
N ILE A 384 8.51 4.75 -21.04
CA ILE A 384 9.17 5.87 -20.35
C ILE A 384 10.63 5.48 -20.08
N GLY A 385 11.58 6.36 -20.44
CA GLY A 385 13.00 6.13 -20.23
C GLY A 385 13.47 6.65 -18.87
N LEU A 386 14.28 5.89 -18.13
CA LEU A 386 14.81 6.36 -16.84
C LEU A 386 15.80 7.53 -16.99
N ASP A 387 16.35 7.75 -18.18
CA ASP A 387 17.25 8.87 -18.49
C ASP A 387 16.51 10.20 -18.68
N GLU A 388 15.18 10.21 -18.83
CA GLU A 388 14.38 11.43 -18.84
C GLU A 388 13.97 11.92 -17.45
N LEU A 389 14.28 11.17 -16.38
CA LEU A 389 13.98 11.56 -14.99
C LEU A 389 14.98 12.63 -14.52
N ASP A 390 14.75 13.86 -14.96
CA ASP A 390 15.61 15.02 -14.73
C ASP A 390 15.23 15.86 -13.49
N GLY A 391 14.32 15.35 -12.67
CA GLY A 391 13.73 16.03 -11.51
C GLY A 391 12.43 16.77 -11.82
N SER A 392 12.08 16.99 -13.10
CA SER A 392 10.78 17.53 -13.52
C SER A 392 9.77 16.45 -13.95
N LYS A 393 10.27 15.25 -14.26
CA LYS A 393 9.47 14.08 -14.68
C LYS A 393 9.55 12.91 -13.70
N GLY A 394 10.22 13.13 -12.57
CA GLY A 394 10.67 12.12 -11.63
C GLY A 394 12.18 12.16 -11.41
N PHE A 395 12.66 11.32 -10.52
CA PHE A 395 14.05 11.30 -10.06
C PHE A 395 14.42 9.94 -9.44
N LEU A 396 15.70 9.75 -9.16
CA LEU A 396 16.23 8.58 -8.48
C LEU A 396 16.48 8.85 -6.99
N ILE A 397 15.95 8.01 -6.12
CA ILE A 397 16.38 7.89 -4.72
C ILE A 397 17.47 6.83 -4.66
N ASN A 398 18.71 7.26 -4.40
CA ASN A 398 19.86 6.35 -4.32
C ASN A 398 19.86 5.62 -2.97
N GLY A 399 19.75 4.29 -3.01
CA GLY A 399 19.69 3.45 -1.82
C GLY A 399 19.39 1.99 -2.13
N GLN A 400 19.50 1.14 -1.12
CA GLN A 400 19.01 -0.23 -1.21
C GLN A 400 17.73 -0.33 -0.40
N PHE A 401 16.67 -0.89 -1.00
CA PHE A 401 15.36 -0.98 -0.38
C PHE A 401 14.85 -2.41 -0.40
N THR A 402 14.13 -2.79 0.65
CA THR A 402 13.50 -4.10 0.81
C THR A 402 11.98 -4.01 0.95
N SER A 403 11.47 -2.79 1.18
CA SER A 403 10.05 -2.44 1.18
C SER A 403 9.95 -0.96 0.83
N ILE A 404 8.96 -0.60 0.01
CA ILE A 404 8.60 0.77 -0.35
C ILE A 404 7.08 0.88 -0.29
N ASN A 405 6.57 2.04 0.09
CA ASN A 405 5.15 2.37 0.06
C ASN A 405 4.98 3.91 0.03
N SER A 406 3.77 4.39 -0.22
CA SER A 406 3.39 5.74 0.19
C SER A 406 3.39 5.84 1.72
N ALA A 407 3.73 7.01 2.23
CA ALA A 407 3.61 7.35 3.65
C ALA A 407 2.38 8.24 3.91
N GLY A 408 1.50 8.43 2.91
CA GLY A 408 0.43 9.40 3.00
C GLY A 408 0.95 10.84 3.04
N ASP A 409 0.17 11.78 3.54
CA ASP A 409 0.62 13.12 3.89
C ASP A 409 1.04 13.15 5.37
N LEU A 410 2.28 12.78 5.67
CA LEU A 410 2.80 12.62 7.04
C LEU A 410 3.11 13.97 7.71
N ASN A 411 3.32 14.99 6.89
CA ASN A 411 3.72 16.32 7.34
C ASN A 411 2.56 17.34 7.30
N GLY A 412 1.47 16.98 6.63
CA GLY A 412 0.25 17.74 6.50
C GLY A 412 0.37 18.90 5.51
N ASP A 413 1.12 18.75 4.42
CA ASP A 413 1.24 19.75 3.35
C ASP A 413 0.40 19.44 2.10
N GLU A 414 -0.51 18.47 2.21
CA GLU A 414 -1.42 17.99 1.17
C GLU A 414 -0.70 17.31 -0.01
N LEU A 415 0.58 16.96 0.16
CA LEU A 415 1.36 16.21 -0.83
C LEU A 415 1.60 14.79 -0.35
N GLY A 416 1.68 13.85 -1.30
CA GLY A 416 2.07 12.49 -0.98
C GLY A 416 3.53 12.44 -0.52
N ASP A 417 3.78 11.68 0.55
CA ASP A 417 5.10 11.33 1.04
C ASP A 417 5.44 9.87 0.73
N LEU A 418 6.73 9.53 0.81
CA LEU A 418 7.23 8.18 0.55
C LEU A 418 7.89 7.59 1.79
N VAL A 419 7.66 6.30 2.01
CA VAL A 419 8.42 5.50 2.98
C VAL A 419 9.18 4.38 2.29
N LEU A 420 10.47 4.27 2.59
CA LEU A 420 11.35 3.25 2.04
C LEU A 420 12.16 2.61 3.17
N ALA A 421 12.22 1.29 3.20
CA ALA A 421 12.94 0.57 4.24
C ALA A 421 14.10 -0.27 3.69
N ASN A 422 15.16 -0.37 4.48
CA ASN A 422 16.25 -1.32 4.31
C ASN A 422 16.42 -2.14 5.59
N VAL A 423 15.78 -3.30 5.62
CA VAL A 423 15.86 -4.23 6.77
C VAL A 423 17.28 -4.77 7.01
N THR A 424 18.15 -4.70 6.00
CA THR A 424 19.54 -5.17 6.10
C THR A 424 20.51 -4.08 6.58
N ALA A 425 20.04 -2.84 6.72
CA ALA A 425 20.84 -1.79 7.35
C ALA A 425 21.13 -2.14 8.81
N VAL A 426 22.27 -1.66 9.31
CA VAL A 426 22.74 -1.99 10.66
C VAL A 426 23.08 -0.74 11.50
N PRO A 427 22.20 0.29 11.55
CA PRO A 427 22.45 1.50 12.37
C PRO A 427 22.87 1.20 13.79
N ASN A 428 22.12 0.30 14.43
CA ASN A 428 22.25 -0.05 15.83
C ASN A 428 22.75 -1.49 16.01
N GLY A 429 23.56 -1.95 15.05
CA GLY A 429 24.10 -3.31 15.02
C GLY A 429 23.27 -4.28 14.19
N ASN A 430 23.59 -5.57 14.30
CA ASN A 430 23.03 -6.61 13.43
C ASN A 430 21.48 -6.65 13.48
N ALA A 431 20.86 -6.77 12.30
CA ALA A 431 19.41 -6.90 12.13
C ALA A 431 18.62 -5.76 12.81
N SER A 432 19.12 -4.53 12.76
CA SER A 432 18.38 -3.35 13.24
C SER A 432 17.44 -2.78 12.20
N GLY A 433 17.91 -2.63 10.95
CA GLY A 433 17.13 -2.04 9.87
C GLY A 433 17.01 -0.52 9.98
N SER A 434 16.75 0.13 8.84
CA SER A 434 16.49 1.57 8.75
C SER A 434 15.30 1.81 7.84
N THR A 435 14.42 2.73 8.23
CA THR A 435 13.34 3.27 7.42
C THR A 435 13.64 4.73 7.09
N TYR A 436 13.29 5.16 5.90
CA TYR A 436 13.52 6.51 5.38
C TYR A 436 12.18 7.06 4.95
N VAL A 437 11.86 8.26 5.40
CA VAL A 437 10.75 9.05 4.88
C VAL A 437 11.33 10.10 3.96
N VAL A 438 10.78 10.24 2.76
CA VAL A 438 11.09 11.31 1.81
C VAL A 438 9.82 12.12 1.60
N LEU A 439 9.88 13.41 1.92
CA LEU A 439 8.70 14.27 1.87
C LEU A 439 8.45 14.79 0.44
N GLY A 440 7.17 14.84 0.07
CA GLY A 440 6.66 15.42 -1.17
C GLY A 440 6.97 16.91 -1.28
N SER A 441 6.92 17.45 -2.50
CA SER A 441 7.24 18.86 -2.74
C SER A 441 6.80 19.31 -4.13
N ASN A 442 6.15 20.47 -4.17
CA ASN A 442 5.86 21.18 -5.42
C ASN A 442 7.05 21.94 -6.04
N THR A 443 8.26 21.67 -5.55
CA THR A 443 9.49 22.25 -6.10
C THR A 443 10.21 21.26 -7.00
N THR A 444 10.96 21.77 -7.98
CA THR A 444 11.70 20.89 -8.89
C THR A 444 12.77 20.10 -8.15
N TYR A 445 12.73 18.77 -8.30
CA TYR A 445 13.71 17.86 -7.73
C TYR A 445 15.04 17.89 -8.49
N ARG A 446 16.08 17.36 -7.85
CA ARG A 446 17.31 16.99 -8.56
C ARG A 446 17.09 15.60 -9.18
N PRO A 447 17.79 15.26 -10.28
CA PRO A 447 17.71 13.92 -10.87
C PRO A 447 18.08 12.77 -9.92
N VAL A 448 18.87 13.06 -8.87
CA VAL A 448 19.27 12.10 -7.85
C VAL A 448 19.13 12.74 -6.47
N LEU A 449 18.43 12.05 -5.57
CA LEU A 449 18.40 12.29 -4.14
C LEU A 449 19.28 11.24 -3.45
N GLU A 450 20.26 11.71 -2.70
CA GLU A 450 21.07 10.85 -1.83
C GLU A 450 20.43 10.80 -0.44
N LEU A 451 20.19 9.60 0.12
CA LEU A 451 19.54 9.47 1.45
C LEU A 451 20.31 10.17 2.59
N ALA A 452 21.60 10.45 2.41
CA ALA A 452 22.39 11.23 3.36
C ALA A 452 22.08 12.75 3.35
N GLU A 453 21.31 13.22 2.37
CA GLU A 453 20.86 14.62 2.25
C GLU A 453 19.53 14.88 2.97
N LEU A 454 18.89 13.83 3.52
CA LEU A 454 17.72 13.96 4.39
C LEU A 454 18.11 14.77 5.64
N ASN A 455 17.33 15.81 5.93
CA ASN A 455 17.69 16.81 6.92
C ASN A 455 16.54 17.27 7.82
N GLY A 456 15.39 16.60 7.73
CA GLY A 456 14.17 16.96 8.46
C GLY A 456 13.17 17.75 7.65
N VAL A 457 13.64 18.56 6.68
CA VAL A 457 12.77 19.36 5.80
C VAL A 457 12.33 18.56 4.57
N ASN A 458 13.23 17.76 4.02
CA ASN A 458 13.00 16.92 2.83
C ASN A 458 12.80 15.44 3.19
N GLY A 459 12.58 15.15 4.46
CA GLY A 459 12.52 13.80 5.00
C GLY A 459 13.58 13.50 6.05
N PHE A 460 13.51 12.29 6.61
CA PHE A 460 14.28 11.86 7.76
C PHE A 460 14.44 10.34 7.77
N ARG A 461 15.26 9.84 8.69
CA ARG A 461 15.56 8.42 8.85
C ARG A 461 15.18 7.94 10.24
N LEU A 462 14.51 6.78 10.29
CA LEU A 462 14.14 6.05 11.48
C LEU A 462 15.01 4.79 11.61
N ASP A 463 15.74 4.64 12.71
CA ASP A 463 16.62 3.51 12.95
C ASP A 463 16.01 2.52 13.94
N GLY A 464 15.99 1.24 13.56
CA GLY A 464 15.49 0.16 14.41
C GLY A 464 16.46 -0.22 15.52
N ALA A 465 15.94 -0.91 16.55
CA ALA A 465 16.77 -1.47 17.60
C ALA A 465 17.45 -2.78 17.16
N PHE A 466 18.51 -3.17 17.88
CA PHE A 466 19.24 -4.41 17.61
C PHE A 466 18.33 -5.66 17.58
N GLN A 467 18.42 -6.46 16.51
CA GLN A 467 17.68 -7.71 16.29
C GLN A 467 16.15 -7.60 16.17
N GLU A 468 15.61 -6.48 15.69
CA GLU A 468 14.17 -6.34 15.46
C GLU A 468 13.73 -6.53 13.99
N ASP A 469 14.67 -6.56 13.03
CA ASP A 469 14.37 -6.52 11.58
C ASP A 469 13.43 -5.33 11.24
N SER A 470 13.76 -4.11 11.70
CA SER A 470 12.91 -2.94 11.42
C SER A 470 12.82 -2.61 9.95
N GLY A 471 11.64 -2.16 9.53
CA GLY A 471 11.35 -1.91 8.13
C GLY A 471 11.24 -3.20 7.31
N THR A 472 10.84 -4.31 7.94
CA THR A 472 10.47 -5.54 7.20
C THR A 472 9.30 -5.27 6.25
N SER A 473 8.39 -4.39 6.66
CA SER A 473 7.25 -3.87 5.90
C SER A 473 7.02 -2.44 6.38
N VAL A 474 6.64 -1.55 5.47
CA VAL A 474 6.26 -0.16 5.76
C VAL A 474 4.99 0.20 4.99
N SER A 475 4.19 1.11 5.55
CA SER A 475 2.97 1.65 4.94
C SER A 475 2.61 2.97 5.61
N SER A 476 1.77 3.78 4.97
CA SER A 476 0.90 4.70 5.69
C SER A 476 0.06 3.92 6.71
N ALA A 477 -0.44 4.62 7.72
CA ALA A 477 -1.44 4.13 8.65
C ALA A 477 -2.78 4.85 8.52
N GLY A 478 -2.90 5.77 7.56
CA GLY A 478 -3.99 6.73 7.49
C GLY A 478 -3.98 7.70 8.66
N ASP A 479 -5.07 8.45 8.83
CA ASP A 479 -5.31 9.34 9.98
C ASP A 479 -5.85 8.52 11.17
N PHE A 480 -4.97 7.72 11.77
CA PHE A 480 -5.27 6.78 12.85
C PHE A 480 -5.62 7.49 14.18
N ASP A 481 -5.14 8.73 14.38
CA ASP A 481 -5.50 9.54 15.54
C ASP A 481 -6.46 10.70 15.27
N GLY A 482 -6.95 10.84 14.03
CA GLY A 482 -8.02 11.76 13.66
C GLY A 482 -7.60 13.24 13.74
N ASP A 483 -6.31 13.55 13.61
CA ASP A 483 -5.78 14.91 13.60
C ASP A 483 -5.74 15.55 12.20
N GLY A 484 -6.06 14.75 11.17
CA GLY A 484 -6.12 15.14 9.77
C GLY A 484 -4.79 15.03 9.03
N VAL A 485 -3.87 14.22 9.53
CA VAL A 485 -2.57 13.91 8.93
C VAL A 485 -2.36 12.42 8.97
N ASP A 486 -1.69 11.88 7.96
CA ASP A 486 -1.43 10.44 7.94
C ASP A 486 -0.32 10.06 8.92
N GLU A 487 -0.41 8.83 9.43
CA GLU A 487 0.59 8.19 10.24
C GLU A 487 1.47 7.22 9.45
N LEU A 488 2.57 6.79 10.07
CA LEU A 488 3.47 5.80 9.49
C LEU A 488 3.49 4.48 10.28
N LEU A 489 3.37 3.36 9.57
CA LEU A 489 3.59 2.02 10.11
C LEU A 489 4.96 1.45 9.73
N VAL A 490 5.65 0.90 10.73
CA VAL A 490 6.92 0.18 10.56
C VAL A 490 6.86 -1.20 11.23
N GLY A 491 6.88 -2.26 10.42
CA GLY A 491 6.90 -3.64 10.89
C GLY A 491 8.27 -4.11 11.38
N VAL A 492 8.31 -4.74 12.56
CA VAL A 492 9.51 -5.27 13.23
C VAL A 492 9.33 -6.74 13.61
N ARG A 493 9.30 -7.63 12.61
CA ARG A 493 8.92 -9.04 12.77
C ARG A 493 9.77 -9.86 13.75
N ARG A 494 10.99 -9.40 14.10
CA ARG A 494 11.90 -10.11 15.01
C ARG A 494 11.94 -9.54 16.42
N SER A 495 11.19 -8.46 16.68
CA SER A 495 11.14 -7.88 18.02
C SER A 495 10.74 -8.93 19.06
N SER A 496 11.39 -8.85 20.22
CA SER A 496 11.06 -9.67 21.38
C SER A 496 10.18 -8.87 22.34
N ALA A 497 8.92 -8.70 21.95
CA ALA A 497 7.95 -7.90 22.69
C ALA A 497 7.53 -8.59 24.00
N ASN A 498 7.38 -7.82 25.07
CA ASN A 498 6.90 -8.30 26.38
C ASN A 498 7.67 -9.53 26.93
N GLY A 499 8.96 -9.66 26.60
CA GLY A 499 9.79 -10.80 26.99
C GLY A 499 9.50 -12.10 26.23
N VAL A 500 8.65 -12.04 25.19
CA VAL A 500 8.38 -13.14 24.27
C VAL A 500 9.32 -13.03 23.08
N THR A 501 10.24 -13.98 22.97
CA THR A 501 11.25 -13.98 21.90
C THR A 501 10.61 -14.03 20.51
N HIS A 502 10.98 -13.13 19.60
CA HIS A 502 10.47 -13.08 18.21
C HIS A 502 8.94 -13.18 18.11
N SER A 503 8.18 -12.58 19.03
CA SER A 503 6.74 -12.40 18.83
C SER A 503 6.43 -11.39 17.73
N GLY A 504 7.40 -10.53 17.43
CA GLY A 504 7.26 -9.43 16.49
C GLY A 504 6.49 -8.26 17.10
N ALA A 505 6.49 -7.14 16.39
CA ALA A 505 5.74 -5.93 16.73
C ALA A 505 5.58 -5.04 15.49
N ALA A 506 4.86 -3.93 15.64
CA ALA A 506 4.90 -2.80 14.73
C ALA A 506 5.07 -1.49 15.53
N TYR A 507 5.62 -0.46 14.89
CA TYR A 507 5.62 0.90 15.39
C TYR A 507 4.65 1.72 14.55
N MET A 508 3.76 2.44 15.22
CA MET A 508 2.95 3.52 14.66
C MET A 508 3.66 4.83 15.00
N VAL A 509 4.14 5.57 14.01
CA VAL A 509 4.81 6.86 14.19
C VAL A 509 3.84 7.96 13.78
N TYR A 510 3.57 8.88 14.71
CA TYR A 510 2.54 9.91 14.54
C TYR A 510 2.96 10.97 13.52
N GLY A 511 2.01 11.40 12.67
CA GLY A 511 2.15 12.55 11.79
C GLY A 511 2.31 13.85 12.59
N ARG A 512 2.77 14.92 11.93
CA ARG A 512 2.99 16.28 12.49
C ARG A 512 3.63 16.39 13.91
N TYR A 513 4.86 16.91 13.91
CA TYR A 513 5.80 17.07 15.02
C TYR A 513 5.37 17.85 16.31
N GLN A 514 4.12 18.31 16.52
CA GLN A 514 3.81 19.11 17.72
C GLN A 514 4.07 18.38 19.05
N LEU A 515 4.23 17.06 19.07
CA LEU A 515 4.52 16.26 20.26
C LEU A 515 6.01 16.23 20.68
N PHE A 516 6.97 16.40 19.78
CA PHE A 516 8.39 16.18 20.10
C PHE A 516 9.11 17.36 20.79
N ARG A 517 8.41 18.48 21.03
CA ARG A 517 9.05 19.71 21.52
C ARG A 517 9.05 19.87 23.04
N ASP A 518 8.16 19.17 23.75
CA ASP A 518 7.95 19.44 25.18
C ASP A 518 8.90 18.70 26.12
N ASP A 519 9.70 17.73 25.63
CA ASP A 519 10.52 16.85 26.49
C ASP A 519 12.06 16.89 26.24
N PHE A 520 12.56 17.82 25.41
CA PHE A 520 14.01 17.97 25.16
C PHE A 520 14.63 19.34 25.53
N GLU A 521 14.01 20.10 26.45
CA GLU A 521 14.66 21.24 27.14
C GLU A 521 15.09 20.93 28.59
#